data_AF-A0AB34GDM8-F1
#
_entry.id   AF-A0AB34GDM8-F1
#
_cell.length_a   1.000
_cell.length_b   1.000
_cell.length_c   1.000
_cell.angle_alpha   90.00
_cell.angle_beta   90.00
_cell.angle_gamma   90.00
#
_symmetry.space_group_name_H-M   'P 1'
#
loop_
_entity.id
_entity.type
_entity.pdbx_description
1 polymer ?
#
loop_
_entity_poly.entity_id
_entity_poly.type
_entity_poly.pdbx_seq_one_letter_code
_entity_poly.pdbx_strand_id
1 'polypeptide(L)'
;MTAPWEKPRLLVSQFCRTAGPSGPSFTSISSAPGGFFLPRARGGLCKGFFSLPQVYENLQLFVENKGPGAELFDRLTTASLNKHLQDLMDGLTAKVFRTCNASLTLQGQLRALTRAEDGVAAKILSYNRANRAVAVLCNHQRATPKTFEKSMQTLRSKIEAKVKQVAEAKAELKKARADHRSRGDSRSKRQVSGGPSPSKSRGWQ
;
A
#
# COMPACT_ATOMS: atom_id res chain seq x y z
N MET A 1 -10.75 5.84 20.33
CA MET A 1 -11.44 7.03 19.80
C MET A 1 -10.71 7.47 18.55
N THR A 2 -11.21 7.12 17.36
CA THR A 2 -10.62 7.55 16.08
C THR A 2 -11.17 8.91 15.70
N ALA A 3 -10.31 9.79 15.20
CA ALA A 3 -10.65 11.18 14.97
C ALA A 3 -11.66 11.33 13.81
N PRO A 4 -12.58 12.31 13.84
CA PRO A 4 -13.66 12.44 12.86
C PRO A 4 -13.22 12.53 11.39
N TRP A 5 -11.96 12.92 11.13
CA TRP A 5 -11.38 13.04 9.79
C TRP A 5 -10.82 11.75 9.19
N GLU A 6 -10.81 10.63 9.92
CA GLU A 6 -10.36 9.34 9.39
C GLU A 6 -11.42 8.62 8.54
N LYS A 7 -12.71 8.89 8.78
CA LYS A 7 -13.82 8.20 8.10
C LYS A 7 -13.99 8.53 6.60
N PRO A 8 -13.70 9.75 6.10
CA PRO A 8 -13.80 10.05 4.67
C PRO A 8 -12.69 9.40 3.79
N ARG A 9 -11.57 8.97 4.38
CA ARG A 9 -10.43 8.40 3.61
C ARG A 9 -10.73 7.03 3.01
N LEU A 10 -11.67 6.26 3.58
CA LEU A 10 -11.96 4.89 3.14
C LEU A 10 -12.84 4.82 1.88
N LEU A 11 -13.71 5.82 1.63
CA LEU A 11 -14.62 5.80 0.47
C LEU A 11 -13.96 6.19 -0.86
N VAL A 12 -12.85 6.94 -0.85
CA VAL A 12 -12.16 7.37 -2.08
C VAL A 12 -11.54 6.19 -2.84
N SER A 13 -11.22 5.08 -2.15
CA SER A 13 -10.56 3.93 -2.78
C SER A 13 -11.52 3.00 -3.54
N GLN A 14 -12.83 3.12 -3.38
CA GLN A 14 -13.78 2.08 -3.82
C GLN A 14 -14.46 2.38 -5.16
N PHE A 15 -14.48 3.64 -5.61
CA PHE A 15 -15.24 4.04 -6.80
C PHE A 15 -14.48 3.93 -8.14
N CYS A 16 -13.14 3.82 -8.13
CA CYS A 16 -12.35 3.77 -9.37
C CYS A 16 -12.24 2.39 -10.05
N ARG A 17 -12.98 1.36 -9.61
CA ARG A 17 -12.88 -0.01 -10.20
C ARG A 17 -13.91 -0.34 -11.27
N THR A 18 -14.87 0.53 -11.57
CA THR A 18 -16.02 0.20 -12.45
C THR A 18 -16.03 0.88 -13.82
N ALA A 19 -15.07 1.73 -14.15
CA ALA A 19 -15.03 2.36 -15.48
C ALA A 19 -14.19 1.53 -16.46
N GLY A 20 -14.87 0.85 -17.39
CA GLY A 20 -14.26 0.19 -18.55
C GLY A 20 -13.64 1.16 -19.57
N PRO A 21 -13.03 0.64 -20.66
CA PRO A 21 -12.24 1.41 -21.63
C PRO A 21 -13.04 2.41 -22.47
N SER A 22 -14.37 2.32 -22.49
CA SER A 22 -15.25 3.38 -22.98
C SER A 22 -15.61 4.31 -21.81
N GLY A 23 -14.86 5.40 -21.67
CA GLY A 23 -15.16 6.41 -20.64
C GLY A 23 -16.59 6.97 -20.80
N PRO A 24 -17.20 7.47 -19.72
CA PRO A 24 -18.56 8.01 -19.79
C PRO A 24 -18.59 9.20 -20.76
N SER A 25 -19.58 9.19 -21.65
CA SER A 25 -19.93 10.32 -22.51
C SER A 25 -20.34 11.53 -21.65
N PHE A 26 -20.02 12.72 -22.15
CA PHE A 26 -20.05 14.00 -21.42
C PHE A 26 -21.47 14.52 -21.07
N THR A 27 -22.47 13.66 -21.07
CA THR A 27 -23.88 14.02 -20.83
C THR A 27 -24.46 13.14 -19.75
N SER A 28 -23.96 13.31 -18.53
CA SER A 28 -24.75 13.14 -17.30
C SER A 28 -23.85 13.45 -16.13
N ILE A 29 -24.04 14.63 -15.55
CA ILE A 29 -23.84 14.78 -14.11
C ILE A 29 -24.87 13.83 -13.50
N SER A 30 -24.43 12.60 -13.23
CA SER A 30 -25.23 11.62 -12.51
C SER A 30 -25.55 12.23 -11.15
N SER A 31 -26.83 12.50 -10.98
CA SER A 31 -27.52 13.02 -9.81
C SER A 31 -27.39 12.04 -8.65
N ALA A 32 -26.22 12.00 -8.02
CA ALA A 32 -26.06 11.53 -6.65
C ALA A 32 -25.96 12.77 -5.73
N PRO A 33 -26.82 12.91 -4.71
CA PRO A 33 -26.71 14.03 -3.77
C PRO A 33 -25.34 13.98 -3.08
N GLY A 34 -24.54 15.04 -3.25
CA GLY A 34 -23.25 15.23 -2.58
C GLY A 34 -21.99 14.82 -3.36
N GLY A 35 -22.09 14.45 -4.65
CA GLY A 35 -20.93 14.12 -5.48
C GLY A 35 -20.51 15.27 -6.43
N PHE A 36 -19.24 15.69 -6.36
CA PHE A 36 -18.64 16.61 -7.35
C PHE A 36 -17.52 15.90 -8.13
N PHE A 37 -17.48 16.13 -9.45
CA PHE A 37 -16.39 15.70 -10.32
C PHE A 37 -15.64 16.92 -10.84
N LEU A 38 -14.35 17.03 -10.51
CA LEU A 38 -13.47 18.04 -11.08
C LEU A 38 -12.86 17.54 -12.40
N PRO A 39 -12.93 18.32 -13.50
CA PRO A 39 -12.45 17.88 -14.80
C PRO A 39 -10.93 17.76 -14.86
N ARG A 40 -10.52 16.90 -15.79
CA ARG A 40 -9.16 16.42 -16.08
C ARG A 40 -8.22 17.56 -16.52
N ALA A 41 -7.25 17.92 -15.69
CA ALA A 41 -6.03 18.56 -16.18
C ALA A 41 -5.17 17.50 -16.88
N ARG A 42 -4.70 17.77 -18.11
CA ARG A 42 -3.89 16.92 -19.00
C ARG A 42 -3.24 15.70 -18.31
N GLY A 43 -3.86 14.53 -18.48
CA GLY A 43 -3.36 13.24 -17.96
C GLY A 43 -3.78 12.86 -16.54
N GLY A 44 -4.51 13.69 -15.80
CA GLY A 44 -4.92 13.43 -14.41
C GLY A 44 -6.10 12.44 -14.26
N LEU A 45 -6.14 11.77 -13.10
CA LEU A 45 -7.26 10.93 -12.64
C LEU A 45 -8.39 11.84 -12.16
N CYS A 46 -9.63 11.58 -12.57
CA CYS A 46 -10.80 12.23 -11.98
C CYS A 46 -10.91 11.79 -10.51
N LYS A 47 -10.85 12.73 -9.57
CA LYS A 47 -11.13 12.45 -8.16
C LYS A 47 -12.55 12.91 -7.85
N GLY A 48 -13.42 11.95 -7.58
CA GLY A 48 -14.71 12.21 -6.94
C GLY A 48 -14.51 12.31 -5.43
N PHE A 49 -15.19 13.27 -4.80
CA PHE A 49 -15.18 13.44 -3.36
C PHE A 49 -16.59 13.67 -2.84
N PHE A 50 -16.83 13.21 -1.63
CA PHE A 50 -17.99 13.62 -0.84
C PHE A 50 -17.62 14.89 -0.08
N SER A 51 -18.42 15.93 -0.25
CA SER A 51 -18.27 17.20 0.46
C SER A 51 -19.29 17.33 1.60
N LEU A 52 -19.00 18.18 2.58
CA LEU A 52 -19.99 18.57 3.57
C LEU A 52 -21.17 19.29 2.86
N PRO A 53 -22.42 19.16 3.36
CA PRO A 53 -23.61 19.76 2.73
C PRO A 53 -23.43 21.25 2.43
N GLN A 54 -22.92 22.02 3.39
CA GLN A 54 -22.68 23.45 3.24
C GLN A 54 -21.66 23.78 2.12
N VAL A 55 -20.63 22.94 1.95
CA VAL A 55 -19.66 23.12 0.86
C VAL A 55 -20.33 22.84 -0.48
N TYR A 56 -21.19 21.83 -0.55
CA TYR A 56 -21.94 21.50 -1.76
C TYR A 56 -22.89 22.63 -2.17
N GLU A 57 -23.68 23.14 -1.23
CA GLU A 57 -24.59 24.27 -1.45
C GLU A 57 -23.84 25.52 -1.92
N ASN A 58 -22.73 25.86 -1.27
CA ASN A 58 -21.89 26.99 -1.68
C ASN A 58 -21.32 26.79 -3.10
N LEU A 59 -20.92 25.57 -3.46
CA LEU A 59 -20.44 25.28 -4.81
C LEU A 59 -21.54 25.42 -5.86
N GLN A 60 -22.79 25.08 -5.54
CA GLN A 60 -23.92 25.30 -6.45
C GLN A 60 -24.12 26.80 -6.72
N LEU A 61 -24.10 27.62 -5.67
CA LEU A 61 -24.18 29.08 -5.79
C LEU A 61 -23.03 29.67 -6.63
N PHE A 62 -21.82 29.14 -6.49
CA PHE A 62 -20.66 29.62 -7.27
C PHE A 62 -20.69 29.22 -8.74
N VAL A 63 -21.49 28.22 -9.12
CA VAL A 63 -21.70 27.80 -10.52
C VAL A 63 -22.92 28.49 -11.13
N GLU A 64 -23.87 28.93 -10.31
CA GLU A 64 -25.09 29.60 -10.76
C GLU A 64 -24.76 30.81 -11.64
N ASN A 65 -25.47 30.95 -12.77
CA ASN A 65 -25.29 32.01 -13.75
C ASN A 65 -23.90 32.09 -14.43
N LYS A 66 -23.07 31.04 -14.31
CA LYS A 66 -21.78 30.95 -15.00
C LYS A 66 -21.83 30.04 -16.22
N GLY A 67 -21.26 30.51 -17.33
CA GLY A 67 -21.12 29.72 -18.56
C GLY A 67 -20.01 28.66 -18.48
N PRO A 68 -19.99 27.68 -19.40
CA PRO A 68 -18.92 26.70 -19.49
C PRO A 68 -17.56 27.38 -19.71
N GLY A 69 -16.64 27.24 -18.76
CA GLY A 69 -15.29 27.81 -18.83
C GLY A 69 -15.07 29.08 -18.02
N ALA A 70 -16.11 29.65 -17.40
CA ALA A 70 -15.96 30.74 -16.43
C ALA A 70 -15.26 30.26 -15.14
N GLU A 71 -14.54 31.16 -14.47
CA GLU A 71 -13.83 30.84 -13.22
C GLU A 71 -14.82 30.55 -12.09
N LEU A 72 -14.63 29.40 -11.42
CA LEU A 72 -15.49 28.98 -10.31
C LEU A 72 -15.42 29.97 -9.13
N PHE A 73 -14.22 30.49 -8.83
CA PHE A 73 -13.99 31.47 -7.77
C PHE A 73 -13.51 32.80 -8.36
N ASP A 74 -14.42 33.50 -9.03
CA ASP A 74 -14.18 34.77 -9.75
C ASP A 74 -13.71 35.92 -8.85
N ARG A 75 -14.03 35.87 -7.55
CA ARG A 75 -13.62 36.89 -6.56
C ARG A 75 -12.43 36.48 -5.71
N LEU A 76 -11.86 35.29 -5.94
CA LEU A 76 -10.76 34.75 -5.14
C LEU A 76 -9.49 34.70 -5.99
N THR A 77 -8.41 35.29 -5.47
CA THR A 77 -7.09 35.20 -6.10
C THR A 77 -6.13 34.45 -5.18
N THR A 78 -5.05 33.91 -5.74
CA THR A 78 -3.99 33.27 -4.93
C THR A 78 -3.34 34.26 -3.96
N ALA A 79 -3.26 35.54 -4.32
CA ALA A 79 -2.73 36.60 -3.46
C ALA A 79 -3.66 36.86 -2.27
N SER A 80 -4.97 37.05 -2.51
CA SER A 80 -5.93 37.29 -1.42
C SER A 80 -6.05 36.08 -0.48
N LEU A 81 -6.00 34.86 -1.03
CA LEU A 81 -5.97 33.64 -0.24
C LEU A 81 -4.73 33.55 0.65
N ASN A 82 -3.53 33.74 0.10
CA ASN A 82 -2.30 33.64 0.89
C ASN A 82 -2.17 34.78 1.91
N LYS A 83 -2.69 35.98 1.62
CA LYS A 83 -2.78 37.06 2.60
C LYS A 83 -3.63 36.65 3.80
N HIS A 84 -4.84 36.13 3.53
CA HIS A 84 -5.70 35.62 4.60
C HIS A 84 -5.04 34.49 5.40
N LEU A 85 -4.31 33.59 4.74
CA LEU A 85 -3.57 32.52 5.43
C LEU A 85 -2.44 33.06 6.32
N GLN A 86 -1.70 34.07 5.85
CA GLN A 86 -0.63 34.71 6.61
C GLN A 86 -1.18 35.42 7.86
N ASP A 87 -2.35 36.06 7.77
CA ASP A 87 -3.00 36.72 8.91
C ASP A 87 -3.40 35.70 10.01
N LEU A 88 -3.63 34.43 9.65
CA LEU A 88 -3.92 33.36 10.61
C LEU A 88 -2.66 32.80 11.26
N MET A 89 -1.55 32.71 10.52
CA MET A 89 -0.26 32.25 11.02
C MET A 89 0.88 32.72 10.12
N ASP A 90 1.94 33.25 10.74
CA ASP A 90 3.10 33.71 10.00
C ASP A 90 3.76 32.60 9.16
N GLY A 91 3.94 32.88 7.87
CA GLY A 91 4.57 31.99 6.89
C GLY A 91 3.63 30.94 6.31
N LEU A 92 2.34 30.97 6.65
CA LEU A 92 1.36 30.02 6.14
C LEU A 92 0.94 30.36 4.71
N THR A 93 1.07 29.37 3.81
CA THR A 93 0.62 29.49 2.42
C THR A 93 -0.08 28.22 1.96
N ALA A 94 -0.82 28.29 0.85
CA ALA A 94 -1.48 27.12 0.27
C ALA A 94 -0.51 25.94 -0.02
N LYS A 95 0.76 26.24 -0.32
CA LYS A 95 1.79 25.22 -0.56
C LYS A 95 2.14 24.43 0.70
N VAL A 96 2.13 25.08 1.87
CA VAL A 96 2.41 24.44 3.17
C VAL A 96 1.43 23.30 3.42
N PHE A 97 0.14 23.47 3.08
CA PHE A 97 -0.86 22.41 3.22
C PHE A 97 -0.55 21.16 2.38
N ARG A 98 -0.03 21.31 1.15
CA ARG A 98 0.35 20.13 0.32
C ARG A 98 1.48 19.35 0.97
N THR A 99 2.49 20.03 1.49
CA THR A 99 3.65 19.42 2.15
C THR A 99 3.26 18.79 3.50
N CYS A 100 2.45 19.49 4.28
CA CYS A 100 1.95 19.01 5.57
C CYS A 100 1.10 17.73 5.39
N ASN A 101 0.12 17.76 4.48
CA ASN A 101 -0.74 16.60 4.20
C ASN A 101 0.05 15.39 3.67
N ALA A 102 1.06 15.63 2.84
CA ALA A 102 1.96 14.58 2.37
C ALA A 102 2.75 13.96 3.53
N SER A 103 3.37 14.79 4.38
CA SER A 103 4.22 14.36 5.49
C SER A 103 3.41 13.63 6.57
N LEU A 104 2.25 14.16 6.94
CA LEU A 104 1.32 13.52 7.88
C LEU A 104 0.83 12.17 7.36
N THR A 105 0.51 12.09 6.07
CA THR A 105 0.10 10.83 5.45
C THR A 105 1.23 9.81 5.47
N LEU A 106 2.46 10.21 5.12
CA LEU A 106 3.62 9.32 5.18
C LEU A 106 3.84 8.80 6.59
N GLN A 107 3.85 9.69 7.59
CA GLN A 107 4.05 9.33 8.98
C GLN A 107 2.97 8.37 9.49
N GLY A 108 1.70 8.65 9.21
CA GLY A 108 0.59 7.77 9.57
C GLY A 108 0.68 6.40 8.91
N GLN A 109 1.03 6.35 7.62
CA GLN A 109 1.19 5.09 6.90
C GLN A 109 2.38 4.28 7.42
N LEU A 110 3.52 4.91 7.73
CA LEU A 110 4.67 4.21 8.30
C LEU A 110 4.36 3.64 9.69
N ARG A 111 3.63 4.38 10.54
CA ARG A 111 3.17 3.88 11.84
C ARG A 111 2.23 2.67 11.69
N ALA A 112 1.39 2.65 10.65
CA ALA A 112 0.43 1.58 10.43
C ALA A 112 1.03 0.34 9.75
N LEU A 113 2.01 0.51 8.85
CA LEU A 113 2.50 -0.56 7.96
C LEU A 113 3.86 -1.15 8.37
N THR A 114 4.64 -0.47 9.20
CA THR A 114 6.00 -0.91 9.55
C THR A 114 6.02 -1.54 10.95
N ARG A 115 6.57 -2.76 11.06
CA ARG A 115 6.78 -3.43 12.34
C ARG A 115 8.27 -3.48 12.68
N ALA A 116 8.61 -3.46 13.97
CA ALA A 116 10.00 -3.38 14.41
C ALA A 116 10.77 -4.67 14.12
N GLU A 117 10.09 -5.80 14.24
CA GLU A 117 10.55 -7.17 14.03
C GLU A 117 10.76 -7.54 12.55
N ASP A 118 10.26 -6.73 11.62
CA ASP A 118 10.37 -7.02 10.18
C ASP A 118 11.83 -6.94 9.69
N GLY A 119 12.20 -7.88 8.82
CA GLY A 119 13.45 -7.82 8.07
C GLY A 119 13.51 -6.60 7.15
N VAL A 120 14.73 -6.20 6.76
CA VAL A 120 14.96 -4.98 5.95
C VAL A 120 14.13 -4.96 4.66
N ALA A 121 14.02 -6.09 3.96
CA ALA A 121 13.23 -6.19 2.72
C ALA A 121 11.73 -5.90 2.94
N ALA A 122 11.16 -6.36 4.05
CA ALA A 122 9.76 -6.09 4.40
C ALA A 122 9.55 -4.63 4.79
N LYS A 123 10.49 -4.02 5.52
CA LYS A 123 10.46 -2.59 5.85
C LYS A 123 10.51 -1.70 4.61
N ILE A 124 11.35 -2.04 3.62
CA ILE A 124 11.40 -1.34 2.32
C ILE A 124 10.05 -1.45 1.60
N LEU A 125 9.40 -2.62 1.62
CA LEU A 125 8.08 -2.79 1.02
C LEU A 125 7.02 -1.92 1.71
N SER A 126 7.00 -1.86 3.04
CA SER A 126 6.10 -0.99 3.80
C SER A 126 6.33 0.49 3.48
N TYR A 127 7.59 0.92 3.39
CA TYR A 127 7.95 2.27 2.96
C TYR A 127 7.45 2.59 1.54
N ASN A 128 7.65 1.68 0.58
CA ASN A 128 7.18 1.87 -0.79
C ASN A 128 5.64 1.95 -0.89
N ARG A 129 4.93 1.18 -0.06
CA ARG A 129 3.46 1.26 0.05
C ARG A 129 3.02 2.61 0.62
N ALA A 130 3.67 3.08 1.68
CA ALA A 130 3.40 4.38 2.28
C ALA A 130 3.64 5.53 1.29
N ASN A 131 4.77 5.49 0.57
CA ASN A 131 5.09 6.47 -0.49
C ASN A 131 4.08 6.45 -1.64
N ARG A 132 3.59 5.26 -2.03
CA ARG A 132 2.54 5.15 -3.04
C ARG A 132 1.26 5.86 -2.60
N ALA A 133 0.86 5.75 -1.33
CA ALA A 133 -0.31 6.45 -0.81
C ALA A 133 -0.15 7.98 -0.89
N VAL A 134 1.05 8.49 -0.58
CA VAL A 134 1.37 9.91 -0.72
C VAL A 134 1.34 10.36 -2.18
N ALA A 135 1.90 9.57 -3.10
CA ALA A 135 1.86 9.87 -4.53
C ALA A 135 0.41 9.96 -5.05
N VAL A 136 -0.47 9.06 -4.60
CA VAL A 136 -1.92 9.09 -4.94
C VAL A 136 -2.58 10.36 -4.37
N LEU A 137 -2.30 10.72 -3.11
CA LEU A 137 -2.81 11.94 -2.50
C LEU A 137 -2.40 13.18 -3.31
N CYS A 138 -1.13 13.28 -3.67
CA CYS A 138 -0.57 14.38 -4.44
C CYS A 138 -0.91 14.34 -5.94
N ASN A 139 -1.60 13.29 -6.41
CA ASN A 139 -1.90 13.04 -7.82
C ASN A 139 -0.62 12.96 -8.69
N HIS A 140 0.48 12.45 -8.14
CA HIS A 140 1.69 12.18 -8.91
C HIS A 140 1.51 10.89 -9.70
N GLN A 141 1.71 10.98 -11.01
CA GLN A 141 1.51 9.87 -11.94
C GLN A 141 2.77 9.60 -12.74
N ARG A 142 2.91 8.35 -13.19
CA ARG A 142 3.98 7.91 -14.08
C ARG A 142 3.37 7.08 -15.18
N ALA A 143 3.75 7.36 -16.42
CA ALA A 143 3.37 6.52 -17.56
C ALA A 143 3.98 5.11 -17.40
N THR A 144 3.21 4.09 -17.75
CA THR A 144 3.69 2.71 -17.74
C THR A 144 4.85 2.59 -18.73
N PRO A 145 6.04 2.11 -18.29
CA PRO A 145 7.18 1.96 -19.19
C PRO A 145 6.88 0.87 -20.23
N LYS A 146 7.39 1.03 -21.45
CA LYS A 146 7.17 0.09 -22.58
C LYS A 146 7.62 -1.35 -22.27
N THR A 147 8.54 -1.53 -21.32
CA THR A 147 9.11 -2.83 -20.91
C THR A 147 8.41 -3.47 -19.73
N PHE A 148 7.33 -2.87 -19.21
CA PHE A 148 6.66 -3.31 -17.99
C PHE A 148 6.24 -4.79 -18.04
N GLU A 149 5.57 -5.22 -19.10
CA GLU A 149 5.05 -6.59 -19.21
C GLU A 149 6.18 -7.63 -19.20
N LYS A 150 7.25 -7.39 -19.97
CA LYS A 150 8.44 -8.25 -20.00
C LYS A 150 9.08 -8.38 -18.61
N SER A 151 9.17 -7.28 -17.86
CA SER A 151 9.72 -7.30 -16.50
C SER A 151 8.84 -8.08 -15.53
N MET A 152 7.51 -7.95 -15.64
CA MET A 152 6.57 -8.68 -14.79
C MET A 152 6.56 -10.18 -15.10
N GLN A 153 6.63 -10.57 -16.37
CA GLN A 153 6.75 -11.96 -16.77
C GLN A 153 8.03 -12.59 -16.19
N THR A 154 9.17 -11.91 -16.34
CA THR A 154 10.46 -12.37 -15.79
C THR A 154 10.40 -12.55 -14.26
N LEU A 155 9.75 -11.63 -13.55
CA LEU A 155 9.58 -11.74 -12.09
C LEU A 155 8.68 -12.93 -11.71
N ARG A 156 7.57 -13.16 -12.43
CA ARG A 156 6.67 -14.30 -12.20
C ARG A 156 7.39 -15.63 -12.36
N SER A 157 8.14 -15.81 -13.45
CA SER A 157 8.90 -17.04 -13.68
C SER A 157 9.95 -17.30 -12.59
N LYS A 158 10.61 -16.24 -12.09
CA LYS A 158 11.55 -16.34 -10.96
C LYS A 158 10.86 -16.75 -9.65
N ILE A 159 9.65 -16.23 -9.40
CA ILE A 159 8.85 -16.61 -8.23
C ILE A 159 8.47 -18.09 -8.31
N GLU A 160 7.96 -18.56 -9.45
CA GLU A 160 7.58 -19.97 -9.65
C GLU A 160 8.76 -20.92 -9.42
N ALA A 161 9.93 -20.60 -10.00
CA ALA A 161 11.15 -21.38 -9.79
C ALA A 161 11.55 -21.44 -8.30
N LYS A 162 11.45 -20.32 -7.58
CA LYS A 162 11.76 -20.27 -6.14
C LYS A 162 10.74 -21.03 -5.29
N VAL A 163 9.46 -20.98 -5.64
CA VAL A 163 8.41 -21.76 -4.97
C VAL A 163 8.68 -23.25 -5.11
N LYS A 164 9.05 -23.71 -6.31
CA LYS A 164 9.42 -25.12 -6.56
C LYS A 164 10.63 -25.54 -5.70
N GLN A 165 11.71 -24.76 -5.70
CA GLN A 165 12.90 -25.02 -4.88
C GLN A 165 12.57 -25.12 -3.38
N VAL A 166 11.69 -24.24 -2.88
CA VAL A 166 11.24 -24.30 -1.47
C VAL A 166 10.43 -25.56 -1.18
N ALA A 167 9.58 -26.01 -2.10
CA ALA A 167 8.80 -27.22 -1.92
C ALA A 167 9.69 -28.48 -1.86
N GLU A 168 10.66 -28.58 -2.75
CA GLU A 168 11.65 -29.67 -2.79
C GLU A 168 12.47 -29.71 -1.50
N ALA A 169 13.05 -28.57 -1.09
CA ALA A 169 13.82 -28.48 0.15
C ALA A 169 13.00 -28.82 1.40
N LYS A 170 11.70 -28.44 1.45
CA LYS A 170 10.80 -28.84 2.55
C LYS A 170 10.54 -30.34 2.57
N ALA A 171 10.39 -30.96 1.41
CA ALA A 171 10.18 -32.41 1.32
C ALA A 171 11.43 -33.18 1.78
N GLU A 172 12.62 -32.74 1.35
CA GLU A 172 13.90 -33.30 1.80
C GLU A 172 14.09 -33.15 3.30
N LEU A 173 13.82 -31.97 3.85
CA LEU A 173 13.89 -31.71 5.30
C LEU A 173 12.92 -32.60 6.09
N LYS A 174 11.73 -32.89 5.55
CA LYS A 174 10.78 -33.83 6.18
C LYS A 174 11.33 -35.26 6.19
N LYS A 175 11.91 -35.74 5.08
CA LYS A 175 12.54 -37.06 4.99
C LYS A 175 13.71 -37.18 5.96
N ALA A 176 14.63 -36.22 5.95
CA ALA A 176 15.80 -36.19 6.84
C ALA A 176 15.40 -36.19 8.33
N ARG A 177 14.34 -35.46 8.70
CA ARG A 177 13.79 -35.49 10.07
C ARG A 177 13.21 -36.86 10.45
N ALA A 178 12.52 -37.53 9.52
CA ALA A 178 11.99 -38.87 9.75
C ALA A 178 13.11 -39.91 9.93
N ASP A 179 14.14 -39.85 9.08
CA ASP A 179 15.30 -40.75 9.14
C ASP A 179 16.13 -40.53 10.42
N HIS A 180 16.27 -39.29 10.88
CA HIS A 180 16.91 -38.98 12.15
C HIS A 180 16.11 -39.56 13.34
N ARG A 181 14.78 -39.47 13.29
CA ARG A 181 13.90 -40.03 14.34
C ARG A 181 14.00 -41.56 14.40
N SER A 182 13.98 -42.24 13.26
CA SER A 182 14.08 -43.70 13.21
C SER A 182 15.47 -44.23 13.58
N ARG A 183 16.54 -43.47 13.29
CA ARG A 183 17.92 -43.79 13.74
C ARG A 183 18.15 -43.56 15.24
N GLY A 184 17.44 -42.64 15.87
CA GLY A 184 17.51 -42.39 17.31
C GLY A 184 17.08 -43.60 18.16
N ASP A 185 15.99 -44.27 17.77
CA ASP A 185 15.47 -45.45 18.49
C ASP A 185 16.33 -46.71 18.33
N SER A 186 16.99 -46.86 17.17
CA SER A 186 17.82 -48.04 16.88
C SER A 186 19.17 -48.04 17.60
N ARG A 187 19.72 -46.86 17.94
CA ARG A 187 20.97 -46.75 18.71
C ARG A 187 20.79 -47.14 20.18
N SER A 188 19.65 -46.80 20.80
CA SER A 188 19.34 -47.21 22.18
C SER A 188 19.10 -48.71 22.30
N LYS A 189 18.58 -49.37 21.25
CA LYS A 189 18.35 -50.84 21.26
C LYS A 189 19.64 -51.66 21.03
N ARG A 190 20.64 -51.08 20.37
CA ARG A 190 21.92 -51.75 20.07
C ARG A 190 22.94 -51.70 21.22
N GLN A 191 22.76 -50.80 22.20
CA GLN A 191 23.60 -50.77 23.41
C GLN A 191 23.13 -51.74 24.51
N VAL A 192 21.89 -52.26 24.44
CA VAL A 192 21.36 -53.20 25.47
C VAL A 192 21.66 -54.67 25.13
N SER A 193 22.04 -54.99 23.89
CA SER A 193 22.34 -56.38 23.46
C SER A 193 23.83 -56.74 23.40
N GLY A 194 24.72 -55.86 23.85
CA GLY A 194 26.14 -56.16 24.04
C GLY A 194 26.38 -56.83 25.39
N GLY A 195 26.12 -58.14 25.48
CA GLY A 195 26.47 -58.94 26.65
C GLY A 195 27.98 -58.89 26.97
N PRO A 196 28.39 -59.06 28.24
CA PRO A 196 29.77 -58.90 28.65
C PRO A 196 30.68 -59.96 27.99
N SER A 197 31.81 -59.53 27.44
CA SER A 197 32.85 -60.42 26.90
C SER A 197 33.42 -61.32 28.00
N PRO A 198 33.72 -62.61 27.73
CA PRO A 198 34.30 -63.49 28.75
C PRO A 198 35.73 -63.05 29.09
N SER A 199 36.00 -62.87 30.38
CA SER A 199 37.33 -62.60 30.91
C SER A 199 38.26 -63.78 30.65
N LYS A 200 39.36 -63.58 29.91
CA LYS A 200 40.45 -64.56 29.84
C LYS A 200 41.19 -64.57 31.19
N SER A 201 41.05 -65.67 31.93
CA SER A 201 41.91 -66.01 33.07
C SER A 201 43.33 -66.27 32.56
N ARG A 202 44.30 -65.48 33.03
CA ARG A 202 45.72 -65.79 32.88
C ARG A 202 46.13 -66.69 34.04
N GLY A 203 46.36 -67.97 33.74
CA GLY A 203 46.98 -68.91 34.64
C GLY A 203 48.47 -68.58 34.81
N TRP A 204 48.95 -68.66 36.04
CA TRP A 204 50.36 -68.58 36.40
C TRP A 204 50.97 -69.98 36.29
N GLN A 205 51.95 -70.17 35.40
CA GLN A 205 53.06 -71.13 35.52
C GLN A 205 54.27 -70.54 34.81
#